data_AF-A0A1C1CT41-F1
#
_entry.id   AF-A0A1C1CT41-F1
#
_cell.length_a   1.000
_cell.length_b   1.000
_cell.length_c   1.000
_cell.angle_alpha   90.00
_cell.angle_beta   90.00
_cell.angle_gamma   90.00
#
_symmetry.space_group_name_H-M   'P 1'
#
loop_
_entity.id
_entity.type
_entity.pdbx_description
1 polymer ?
#
loop_
_entity_poly.entity_id
_entity_poly.type
_entity_poly.pdbx_seq_one_letter_code
_entity_poly.pdbx_strand_id
1 'polypeptide(L)'
;MASSRPSPKKSPSFDLEAYWEHRFTASQTPFEWLTSIDVTASILQREIGDALSNGNGRFDESGPCILHIGCGTSGLSLRLRDYVRRPVDVHNVDFSQQAVELGQQREKECFGNGALSGAGIGDEVRGNQSDTNTSWMRWSNVDLLSLHGVLSLTDEGTTRYDFIIDKSTSDAIACGDDVDFLPTSIDHGGVQRVTRMHPVEVLAMHLAAVTVMGGRWIVISYSAERFWFLEDNTKRHTDLLSQGNTGQQSGRKVEPGDYWRLDRKEPIAASEAGNTLYGNVRRPQIHHWLYVLVRTMVPFQARLVH
;
A
#
# COMPACT_ATOMS: atom_id res chain seq x y z
N MET A 1 6.50 28.13 -44.51
CA MET A 1 6.21 26.79 -43.96
C MET A 1 5.63 26.98 -42.57
N ALA A 2 4.32 26.73 -42.38
CA ALA A 2 3.74 26.73 -41.05
C ALA A 2 4.24 25.48 -40.32
N SER A 3 5.14 25.67 -39.36
CA SER A 3 5.55 24.60 -38.44
C SER A 3 4.31 24.17 -37.66
N SER A 4 3.82 22.95 -37.93
CA SER A 4 2.75 22.36 -37.15
C SER A 4 3.24 22.23 -35.71
N ARG A 5 2.58 22.94 -34.80
CA ARG A 5 2.86 22.83 -33.37
C ARG A 5 2.70 21.35 -32.99
N PRO A 6 3.71 20.69 -32.42
CA PRO A 6 3.57 19.30 -32.00
C PRO A 6 2.37 19.22 -31.05
N SER A 7 1.48 18.25 -31.30
CA SER A 7 0.35 18.00 -30.42
C SER A 7 0.86 17.85 -28.99
N PRO A 8 0.17 18.43 -27.99
CA PRO A 8 0.60 18.31 -26.60
C PRO A 8 0.73 16.82 -26.27
N LYS A 9 1.91 16.41 -25.79
CA LYS A 9 2.13 15.05 -25.31
C LYS A 9 1.04 14.75 -24.30
N LYS A 10 0.14 13.82 -24.63
CA LYS A 10 -0.91 13.37 -23.72
C LYS A 10 -0.22 12.92 -22.44
N SER A 11 -0.65 13.45 -21.30
CA SER A 11 -0.14 13.01 -20.00
C SER A 11 -0.28 11.48 -19.89
N PRO A 12 0.69 10.77 -19.30
CA PRO A 12 0.56 9.33 -19.11
C PRO A 12 -0.66 8.98 -18.25
N SER A 13 -1.41 7.97 -18.66
CA SER A 13 -2.57 7.43 -17.91
C SER A 13 -2.08 6.45 -16.85
N PHE A 14 -1.50 6.98 -15.76
CA PHE A 14 -0.95 6.18 -14.65
C PHE A 14 -2.02 5.38 -13.87
N ASP A 15 -3.29 5.67 -14.10
CA ASP A 15 -4.44 4.99 -13.53
C ASP A 15 -4.81 3.69 -14.26
N LEU A 16 -4.33 3.50 -15.50
CA LEU A 16 -4.70 2.37 -16.34
C LEU A 16 -3.68 1.23 -16.26
N GLU A 17 -4.17 0.00 -16.13
CA GLU A 17 -3.37 -1.24 -16.17
C GLU A 17 -2.45 -1.27 -17.39
N ALA A 18 -3.00 -0.98 -18.57
CA ALA A 18 -2.30 -1.05 -19.85
C ALA A 18 -1.05 -0.16 -19.89
N TYR A 19 -1.02 0.94 -19.14
CA TYR A 19 0.17 1.78 -19.02
C TYR A 19 1.29 1.04 -18.29
N TRP A 20 0.99 0.44 -17.14
CA TRP A 20 1.96 -0.27 -16.31
C TRP A 20 2.43 -1.56 -16.98
N GLU A 21 1.51 -2.32 -17.56
CA GLU A 21 1.82 -3.52 -18.34
C GLU A 21 2.81 -3.18 -19.47
N HIS A 22 2.50 -2.16 -20.28
CA HIS A 22 3.40 -1.70 -21.33
C HIS A 22 4.77 -1.27 -20.78
N ARG A 23 4.79 -0.49 -19.69
CA ARG A 23 6.03 -0.01 -19.06
C ARG A 23 6.93 -1.18 -18.64
N PHE A 24 6.38 -2.19 -17.98
CA PHE A 24 7.15 -3.31 -17.44
C PHE A 24 7.51 -4.35 -18.50
N THR A 25 6.69 -4.51 -19.55
CA THR A 25 7.08 -5.30 -20.73
C THR A 25 8.23 -4.63 -21.49
N ALA A 26 8.20 -3.30 -21.64
CA ALA A 26 9.22 -2.56 -22.38
C ALA A 26 10.57 -2.49 -21.65
N SER A 27 10.58 -2.53 -20.31
CA SER A 27 11.80 -2.49 -19.52
C SER A 27 11.70 -3.36 -18.28
N GLN A 28 12.40 -4.50 -18.32
CA GLN A 28 12.46 -5.45 -17.20
C GLN A 28 13.52 -5.07 -16.15
N THR A 29 14.23 -3.96 -16.31
CA THR A 29 15.20 -3.50 -15.31
C THR A 29 14.50 -3.05 -14.03
N PRO A 30 15.04 -3.35 -12.83
CA PRO A 30 14.51 -2.80 -11.60
C PRO A 30 14.47 -1.28 -11.64
N PHE A 31 13.37 -0.69 -11.16
CA PHE A 31 13.19 0.75 -11.15
C PHE A 31 12.67 1.20 -9.78
N GLU A 32 13.41 2.11 -9.13
CA GLU A 32 12.99 2.73 -7.88
C GLU A 32 12.24 4.03 -8.16
N TRP A 33 10.93 4.01 -7.97
CA TRP A 33 10.07 5.18 -8.16
C TRP A 33 10.14 6.14 -6.97
N LEU A 34 10.07 7.46 -7.21
CA LEU A 34 10.04 8.51 -6.17
C LEU A 34 11.32 8.65 -5.31
N THR A 35 11.57 7.72 -4.39
CA THR A 35 12.71 7.72 -3.46
C THR A 35 13.61 6.50 -3.70
N SER A 36 14.88 6.61 -3.32
CA SER A 36 15.77 5.44 -3.34
C SER A 36 15.30 4.35 -2.39
N ILE A 37 15.77 3.13 -2.64
CA ILE A 37 15.50 1.99 -1.77
C ILE A 37 16.02 2.23 -0.34
N ASP A 38 17.16 2.90 -0.17
CA ASP A 38 17.76 3.17 1.15
C ASP A 38 16.93 4.14 1.99
N VAL A 39 16.38 5.18 1.36
CA VAL A 39 15.47 6.12 2.03
C VAL A 39 14.19 5.39 2.43
N THR A 40 13.65 4.55 1.55
CA THR A 40 12.46 3.75 1.83
C THR A 40 12.71 2.76 2.97
N ALA A 41 13.81 2.03 2.93
CA ALA A 41 14.19 1.06 3.96
C ALA A 41 14.41 1.73 5.32
N SER A 42 14.98 2.94 5.35
CA SER A 42 15.14 3.72 6.59
C SER A 42 13.80 4.10 7.21
N ILE A 43 12.82 4.50 6.38
CA ILE A 43 11.45 4.78 6.83
C ILE A 43 10.80 3.50 7.37
N LEU A 44 10.90 2.38 6.65
CA LEU A 44 10.31 1.12 7.09
C LEU A 44 10.94 0.57 8.36
N GLN A 45 12.27 0.71 8.52
CA GLN A 45 12.95 0.35 9.76
C GLN A 45 12.39 1.13 10.95
N ARG A 46 12.13 2.42 10.78
CA ARG A 46 11.51 3.23 11.82
C ARG A 46 10.05 2.81 12.06
N GLU A 47 9.23 2.67 11.03
CA GLU A 47 7.80 2.40 11.24
C GLU A 47 7.47 0.98 11.70
N ILE A 48 8.18 -0.02 11.15
CA ILE A 48 7.95 -1.44 11.41
C ILE A 48 8.92 -1.94 12.46
N GLY A 49 10.21 -1.63 12.33
CA GLY A 49 11.23 -2.06 13.29
C GLY A 49 10.96 -1.55 14.70
N ASP A 50 10.52 -0.30 14.86
CA ASP A 50 10.11 0.21 16.18
C ASP A 50 8.85 -0.50 16.71
N ALA A 51 7.91 -0.86 15.82
CA ALA A 51 6.73 -1.62 16.23
C ALA A 51 7.08 -3.05 16.68
N LEU A 52 8.09 -3.66 16.08
CA LEU A 52 8.63 -4.97 16.45
C LEU A 52 9.43 -4.92 17.76
N SER A 53 10.23 -3.87 17.98
CA SER A 53 11.10 -3.74 19.14
C SER A 53 10.38 -3.30 20.41
N ASN A 54 9.31 -2.50 20.29
CA ASN A 54 8.59 -1.94 21.42
C ASN A 54 7.81 -2.98 22.26
N GLY A 55 7.90 -4.29 21.96
CA GLY A 55 7.63 -5.37 22.90
C GLY A 55 6.22 -5.46 23.50
N ASN A 56 5.28 -4.59 23.10
CA ASN A 56 3.94 -4.47 23.67
C ASN A 56 3.01 -5.64 23.30
N GLY A 57 3.56 -6.81 22.93
CA GLY A 57 2.78 -7.99 22.57
C GLY A 57 1.89 -7.82 21.34
N ARG A 58 2.18 -6.84 20.47
CA ARG A 58 1.35 -6.56 19.29
C ARG A 58 1.35 -7.73 18.30
N PHE A 59 2.48 -8.42 18.19
CA PHE A 59 2.64 -9.58 17.32
C PHE A 59 2.94 -10.80 18.17
N ASP A 60 2.34 -11.92 17.82
CA ASP A 60 2.64 -13.23 18.43
C ASP A 60 3.93 -13.83 17.82
N GLU A 61 4.18 -15.11 18.06
CA GLU A 61 5.35 -15.82 17.54
C GLU A 61 5.42 -15.85 16.00
N SER A 62 4.29 -15.62 15.30
CA SER A 62 4.26 -15.59 13.83
C SER A 62 4.80 -14.28 13.24
N GLY A 63 4.88 -13.21 14.03
CA GLY A 63 5.30 -11.89 13.56
C GLY A 63 4.25 -11.18 12.69
N PRO A 64 4.60 -10.06 12.04
CA PRO A 64 3.65 -9.29 11.26
C PRO A 64 3.45 -9.85 9.84
N CYS A 65 2.27 -9.57 9.27
CA CYS A 65 1.98 -9.73 7.85
C CYS A 65 2.00 -8.39 7.12
N ILE A 66 2.64 -8.35 5.95
CA ILE A 66 2.83 -7.13 5.14
C ILE A 66 2.12 -7.28 3.79
N LEU A 67 1.28 -6.30 3.44
CA LEU A 67 0.77 -6.10 2.09
C LEU A 67 1.59 -4.99 1.41
N HIS A 68 2.21 -5.27 0.29
CA HIS A 68 2.94 -4.31 -0.52
C HIS A 68 2.14 -4.04 -1.80
N ILE A 69 1.48 -2.89 -1.86
CA ILE A 69 0.64 -2.52 -2.99
C ILE A 69 1.45 -1.75 -4.04
N GLY A 70 1.10 -1.97 -5.32
CA GLY A 70 1.81 -1.42 -6.48
C GLY A 70 3.31 -1.67 -6.41
N CYS A 71 3.70 -2.91 -6.13
CA CYS A 71 5.09 -3.28 -5.89
C CYS A 71 6.01 -3.00 -7.08
N GLY A 72 5.44 -2.97 -8.29
CA GLY A 72 6.12 -2.74 -9.55
C GLY A 72 7.32 -3.67 -9.72
N THR A 73 8.42 -3.08 -10.21
CA THR A 73 9.70 -3.77 -10.37
C THR A 73 10.77 -3.23 -9.41
N SER A 74 10.38 -2.68 -8.26
CA SER A 74 11.31 -2.21 -7.24
C SER A 74 12.03 -3.39 -6.56
N GLY A 75 13.24 -3.16 -6.04
CA GLY A 75 13.91 -4.10 -5.14
C GLY A 75 13.29 -4.15 -3.74
N LEU A 76 12.35 -3.26 -3.43
CA LEU A 76 11.71 -3.12 -2.13
C LEU A 76 11.07 -4.42 -1.64
N SER A 77 10.38 -5.16 -2.52
CA SER A 77 9.77 -6.45 -2.18
C SER A 77 10.75 -7.42 -1.53
N LEU A 78 11.99 -7.47 -2.00
CA LEU A 78 13.02 -8.35 -1.44
C LEU A 78 13.47 -7.88 -0.04
N ARG A 79 13.52 -6.56 0.19
CA ARG A 79 13.84 -5.97 1.49
C ARG A 79 12.72 -6.15 2.52
N LEU A 80 11.47 -6.30 2.09
CA LEU A 80 10.36 -6.53 3.01
C LEU A 80 10.49 -7.85 3.80
N ARG A 81 11.25 -8.82 3.27
CA ARG A 81 11.57 -10.06 4.00
C ARG A 81 12.33 -9.82 5.30
N ASP A 82 13.06 -8.71 5.41
CA ASP A 82 13.81 -8.35 6.63
C ASP A 82 12.89 -8.06 7.83
N TYR A 83 11.58 -7.84 7.59
CA TYR A 83 10.61 -7.44 8.61
C TYR A 83 9.60 -8.52 8.99
N VAL A 84 9.67 -9.71 8.39
CA VAL A 84 8.75 -10.82 8.65
C VAL A 84 9.51 -12.08 9.07
N ARG A 85 8.82 -13.03 9.71
CA ARG A 85 9.42 -14.30 10.11
C ARG A 85 9.50 -15.29 8.95
N ARG A 86 8.50 -15.29 8.06
CA ARG A 86 8.45 -16.21 6.91
C ARG A 86 8.15 -15.43 5.64
N PRO A 87 8.75 -15.80 4.48
CA PRO A 87 8.49 -15.09 3.23
C PRO A 87 7.02 -14.98 2.83
N VAL A 88 6.20 -16.01 3.08
CA VAL A 88 4.74 -16.00 2.79
C VAL A 88 3.97 -14.88 3.47
N ASP A 89 4.51 -14.31 4.56
CA ASP A 89 3.90 -13.21 5.30
C ASP A 89 4.11 -11.85 4.59
N VAL A 90 4.90 -11.79 3.51
CA VAL A 90 4.90 -10.67 2.55
C VAL A 90 4.00 -11.01 1.36
N HIS A 91 3.00 -10.17 1.13
CA HIS A 91 2.13 -10.25 -0.05
C HIS A 91 2.33 -9.03 -0.93
N ASN A 92 2.98 -9.24 -2.07
CA ASN A 92 3.16 -8.24 -3.10
C ASN A 92 1.96 -8.24 -4.06
N VAL A 93 1.44 -7.07 -4.37
CA VAL A 93 0.30 -6.89 -5.27
C VAL A 93 0.64 -5.81 -6.28
N ASP A 94 0.34 -6.07 -7.55
CA ASP A 94 0.43 -5.07 -8.60
C ASP A 94 -0.76 -5.14 -9.56
N PHE A 95 -1.02 -4.03 -10.25
CA PHE A 95 -2.03 -3.98 -11.29
C PHE A 95 -1.54 -4.67 -12.58
N SER A 96 -0.22 -4.69 -12.81
CA SER A 96 0.40 -5.35 -13.95
C SER A 96 0.77 -6.80 -13.64
N GLN A 97 0.30 -7.72 -14.48
CA GLN A 97 0.71 -9.13 -14.43
C GLN A 97 2.21 -9.27 -14.71
N GLN A 98 2.76 -8.48 -15.63
CA GLN A 98 4.20 -8.49 -15.91
C GLN A 98 5.05 -8.10 -14.69
N ALA A 99 4.63 -7.12 -13.88
CA ALA A 99 5.32 -6.76 -12.64
C ALA A 99 5.37 -7.92 -11.64
N VAL A 100 4.23 -8.60 -11.48
CA VAL A 100 4.07 -9.79 -10.63
C VAL A 100 5.02 -10.90 -11.06
N GLU A 101 5.07 -11.22 -12.34
CA GLU A 101 5.94 -12.28 -12.89
C GLU A 101 7.43 -11.95 -12.73
N LEU A 102 7.83 -10.71 -13.01
CA LEU A 102 9.21 -10.26 -12.82
C LEU A 102 9.61 -10.29 -11.34
N GLY A 103 8.69 -9.93 -10.44
CA GLY A 103 8.88 -10.01 -9.00
C GLY A 103 9.14 -11.45 -8.53
N GLN A 104 8.29 -12.39 -8.95
CA GLN A 104 8.46 -13.81 -8.68
C GLN A 104 9.78 -14.37 -9.23
N GLN A 105 10.16 -13.98 -10.45
CA GLN A 105 11.42 -14.41 -11.06
C GLN A 105 12.62 -13.92 -10.25
N ARG A 106 12.66 -12.63 -9.90
CA ARG A 106 13.77 -12.04 -9.13
C ARG A 106 13.87 -12.60 -7.73
N GLU A 107 12.75 -12.89 -7.10
CA GLU A 107 12.73 -13.59 -5.82
C GLU A 107 13.42 -14.95 -5.93
N LYS A 108 13.09 -15.73 -6.97
CA LYS A 108 13.75 -17.02 -7.25
C LYS A 108 15.23 -16.86 -7.57
N GLU A 109 15.62 -15.84 -8.32
CA GLU A 109 17.03 -15.56 -8.62
C GLU A 109 17.82 -15.17 -7.36
N CYS A 110 17.23 -14.36 -6.49
CA CYS A 110 17.88 -13.86 -5.28
C CYS A 110 17.99 -14.94 -4.19
N PHE A 111 16.98 -15.81 -4.05
CA PHE A 111 16.88 -16.75 -2.92
C PHE A 111 16.90 -18.24 -3.31
N GLY A 112 16.62 -18.58 -4.57
CA GLY A 112 16.49 -19.96 -5.05
C GLY A 112 17.78 -20.75 -5.08
N ASN A 113 18.94 -20.10 -5.24
CA ASN A 113 20.24 -20.77 -5.20
C ASN A 113 20.78 -20.99 -3.77
N GLY A 114 20.28 -20.22 -2.78
CA GLY A 114 20.73 -20.28 -1.38
C GLY A 114 19.91 -21.23 -0.50
N ALA A 115 18.63 -21.45 -0.82
CA ALA A 115 17.75 -22.33 -0.03
C ALA A 115 18.13 -23.82 -0.07
N LEU A 116 18.98 -24.25 -1.02
CA LEU A 116 19.47 -25.62 -1.12
C LEU A 116 20.90 -25.83 -0.60
N SER A 117 21.62 -24.76 -0.23
CA SER A 117 23.03 -24.84 0.18
C SER A 117 23.21 -24.58 1.68
N GLY A 118 22.53 -25.37 2.51
CA GLY A 118 22.92 -25.60 3.90
C GLY A 118 24.15 -26.52 3.95
N ALA A 119 25.31 -26.01 3.53
CA ALA A 119 26.59 -26.69 3.65
C ALA A 119 27.62 -25.76 4.32
N GLY A 120 27.57 -25.78 5.66
CA GLY A 120 28.73 -25.79 6.54
C GLY A 120 29.68 -24.59 6.52
N ILE A 121 29.51 -23.69 7.48
CA ILE A 121 30.56 -23.37 8.48
C ILE A 121 29.84 -23.30 9.83
N GLY A 122 30.33 -24.07 10.80
CA GLY A 122 29.53 -24.69 11.86
C GLY A 122 28.79 -23.77 12.84
N ASP A 123 27.67 -24.28 13.33
CA ASP A 123 27.30 -24.15 14.74
C ASP A 123 26.36 -25.30 15.15
N GLU A 124 26.77 -26.08 16.15
CA GLU A 124 26.02 -27.18 16.73
C GLU A 124 24.98 -26.62 17.72
N VAL A 125 23.79 -26.24 17.24
CA VAL A 125 22.64 -25.99 18.12
C VAL A 125 21.45 -26.83 17.67
N ARG A 126 21.19 -27.86 18.48
CA ARG A 126 20.02 -28.73 18.46
C ARG A 126 18.72 -27.92 18.49
N GLY A 127 18.02 -27.89 17.37
CA GLY A 127 16.61 -27.59 17.30
C GLY A 127 16.08 -28.17 15.99
N ASN A 128 15.07 -29.03 16.06
CA ASN A 128 14.35 -29.55 14.89
C ASN A 128 13.74 -28.38 14.10
N GLN A 129 14.51 -27.78 13.19
CA GLN A 129 14.07 -26.71 12.28
C GLN A 129 14.17 -27.23 10.84
N SER A 130 13.28 -28.16 10.47
CA SER A 130 13.18 -28.66 9.09
C SER A 130 12.05 -28.05 8.27
N ASP A 131 11.28 -27.09 8.81
CA ASP A 131 10.10 -26.51 8.14
C ASP A 131 10.22 -25.00 7.81
N THR A 132 11.37 -24.35 8.05
CA THR A 132 11.65 -23.01 7.48
C THR A 132 11.95 -23.06 5.97
N ASN A 133 11.74 -24.23 5.35
CA ASN A 133 12.21 -24.64 4.05
C ASN A 133 11.19 -24.30 2.94
N THR A 134 11.58 -23.47 1.96
CA THR A 134 10.91 -23.26 0.65
C THR A 134 9.64 -22.41 0.54
N SER A 135 9.28 -21.62 1.55
CA SER A 135 8.16 -20.67 1.37
C SER A 135 8.60 -19.46 0.54
N TRP A 136 7.82 -19.12 -0.50
CA TRP A 136 7.98 -17.92 -1.30
C TRP A 136 7.06 -16.82 -0.78
N MET A 137 7.39 -15.55 -1.07
CA MET A 137 6.47 -14.44 -0.91
C MET A 137 5.24 -14.68 -1.77
N ARG A 138 4.12 -14.08 -1.37
CA ARG A 138 2.89 -14.10 -2.15
C ARG A 138 2.97 -12.98 -3.18
N TRP A 139 2.47 -13.26 -4.37
CA TRP A 139 2.43 -12.32 -5.47
C TRP A 139 1.09 -12.46 -6.19
N SER A 140 0.32 -11.38 -6.28
CA SER A 140 -1.00 -11.39 -6.93
C SER A 140 -1.17 -10.21 -7.86
N ASN A 141 -1.80 -10.46 -9.01
CA ASN A 141 -2.30 -9.42 -9.89
C ASN A 141 -3.71 -9.02 -9.44
N VAL A 142 -3.88 -7.79 -8.97
CA VAL A 142 -5.16 -7.30 -8.44
C VAL A 142 -5.35 -5.83 -8.77
N ASP A 143 -6.54 -5.51 -9.30
CA ASP A 143 -7.06 -4.14 -9.29
C ASP A 143 -7.51 -3.78 -7.87
N LEU A 144 -6.80 -2.84 -7.23
CA LEU A 144 -7.08 -2.39 -5.87
C LEU A 144 -8.40 -1.58 -5.77
N LEU A 145 -8.95 -1.12 -6.89
CA LEU A 145 -10.27 -0.50 -6.99
C LEU A 145 -11.40 -1.54 -7.20
N SER A 146 -11.06 -2.82 -7.31
CA SER A 146 -12.02 -3.92 -7.25
C SER A 146 -12.09 -4.48 -5.83
N LEU A 147 -13.21 -4.27 -5.13
CA LEU A 147 -13.42 -4.82 -3.79
C LEU A 147 -13.28 -6.35 -3.79
N HIS A 148 -13.82 -7.01 -4.82
CA HIS A 148 -13.69 -8.46 -4.97
C HIS A 148 -12.23 -8.89 -5.12
N GLY A 149 -11.46 -8.17 -5.96
CA GLY A 149 -10.02 -8.40 -6.11
C GLY A 149 -9.27 -8.24 -4.79
N VAL A 150 -9.55 -7.18 -4.03
CA VAL A 150 -8.91 -6.94 -2.73
C VAL A 150 -9.30 -8.00 -1.69
N LEU A 151 -10.57 -8.39 -1.61
CA LEU A 151 -11.02 -9.44 -0.69
C LEU A 151 -10.42 -10.81 -1.00
N SER A 152 -10.05 -11.08 -2.27
CA SER A 152 -9.36 -12.34 -2.64
C SER A 152 -7.95 -12.47 -2.05
N LEU A 153 -7.38 -11.39 -1.50
CA LEU A 153 -6.05 -11.40 -0.89
C LEU A 153 -6.02 -12.11 0.47
N THR A 154 -7.18 -12.26 1.12
CA THR A 154 -7.34 -12.90 2.43
C THR A 154 -8.35 -14.04 2.36
N ASP A 155 -8.43 -14.83 3.43
CA ASP A 155 -9.49 -15.85 3.52
C ASP A 155 -10.81 -15.13 3.83
N GLU A 156 -11.94 -15.70 3.39
CA GLU A 156 -13.25 -15.05 3.48
C GLU A 156 -13.57 -14.55 4.91
N GLY A 157 -13.93 -13.26 5.02
CA GLY A 157 -14.28 -12.63 6.30
C GLY A 157 -13.09 -12.37 7.23
N THR A 158 -11.85 -12.59 6.79
CA THR A 158 -10.65 -12.37 7.60
C THR A 158 -9.86 -11.14 7.17
N THR A 159 -9.30 -10.42 8.15
CA THR A 159 -8.24 -9.44 7.94
C THR A 159 -6.89 -10.08 8.21
N ARG A 160 -5.87 -9.76 7.41
CA ARG A 160 -4.54 -10.40 7.52
C ARG A 160 -3.41 -9.43 7.78
N TYR A 161 -3.46 -8.22 7.22
CA TYR A 161 -2.26 -7.38 7.12
C TYR A 161 -2.13 -6.41 8.27
N ASP A 162 -0.95 -6.40 8.90
CA ASP A 162 -0.54 -5.47 9.96
C ASP A 162 0.02 -4.17 9.39
N PHE A 163 0.69 -4.28 8.24
CA PHE A 163 1.29 -3.17 7.52
C PHE A 163 0.91 -3.22 6.05
N ILE A 164 0.52 -2.06 5.51
CA ILE A 164 0.41 -1.82 4.08
C ILE A 164 1.53 -0.87 3.68
N ILE A 165 2.31 -1.27 2.68
CA ILE A 165 3.36 -0.44 2.08
C ILE A 165 2.86 0.06 0.73
N ASP A 166 2.78 1.37 0.59
CA ASP A 166 2.39 2.06 -0.64
C ASP A 166 3.50 3.04 -1.02
N LYS A 167 4.11 2.80 -2.18
CA LYS A 167 5.13 3.67 -2.74
C LYS A 167 4.61 4.20 -4.08
N SER A 168 3.98 5.38 -4.04
CA SER A 168 3.31 6.04 -5.19
C SER A 168 2.18 5.25 -5.86
N THR A 169 1.66 4.17 -5.27
CA THR A 169 0.50 3.45 -5.82
C THR A 169 -0.74 4.31 -5.71
N SER A 170 -0.97 4.93 -4.54
CA SER A 170 -2.06 5.91 -4.37
C SER A 170 -1.91 7.14 -5.26
N ASP A 171 -0.68 7.50 -5.66
CA ASP A 171 -0.45 8.57 -6.63
C ASP A 171 -0.90 8.20 -8.04
N ALA A 172 -0.57 6.98 -8.46
CA ALA A 172 -0.98 6.44 -9.75
C ALA A 172 -2.50 6.32 -9.84
N ILE A 173 -3.13 5.75 -8.81
CA ILE A 173 -4.59 5.60 -8.68
C ILE A 173 -5.30 6.96 -8.74
N ALA A 174 -4.72 8.00 -8.16
CA ALA A 174 -5.33 9.32 -8.16
C ALA A 174 -5.30 10.05 -9.51
N CYS A 175 -4.66 9.49 -10.53
CA CYS A 175 -4.72 10.02 -11.88
C CYS A 175 -6.04 9.63 -12.60
N GLY A 176 -6.80 8.69 -12.04
CA GLY A 176 -8.06 8.20 -12.59
C GLY A 176 -9.24 9.10 -12.25
N ASP A 177 -10.33 8.89 -12.99
CA ASP A 177 -11.62 9.52 -12.70
C ASP A 177 -12.27 8.94 -11.43
N ASP A 178 -13.26 9.65 -10.90
CA ASP A 178 -14.09 9.13 -9.79
C ASP A 178 -14.73 7.79 -10.16
N VAL A 179 -14.75 6.88 -9.18
CA VAL A 179 -15.28 5.54 -9.32
C VAL A 179 -16.73 5.50 -8.83
N ASP A 180 -17.57 4.80 -9.58
CA ASP A 180 -18.93 4.48 -9.17
C ASP A 180 -18.87 3.49 -7.99
N PHE A 181 -19.05 4.00 -6.77
CA PHE A 181 -18.99 3.23 -5.54
C PHE A 181 -20.41 2.96 -5.02
N LEU A 182 -20.72 1.69 -4.74
CA LEU A 182 -21.97 1.26 -4.11
C LEU A 182 -21.72 0.99 -2.62
N PRO A 183 -22.11 1.89 -1.71
CA PRO A 183 -22.04 1.60 -0.29
C PRO A 183 -22.96 0.42 0.03
N THR A 184 -22.46 -0.55 0.79
CA THR A 184 -23.31 -1.56 1.40
C THR A 184 -24.14 -0.88 2.49
N SER A 185 -25.37 -0.47 2.14
CA SER A 185 -26.28 0.11 3.13
C SER A 185 -26.65 -0.98 4.14
N ILE A 186 -26.62 -0.62 5.42
CA ILE A 186 -27.05 -1.46 6.55
C ILE A 186 -28.56 -1.76 6.45
N ASP A 187 -29.34 -0.90 5.80
CA ASP A 187 -30.79 -0.96 5.81
C ASP A 187 -31.32 -1.75 4.59
N HIS A 188 -31.96 -2.89 4.84
CA HIS A 188 -32.55 -3.82 3.83
C HIS A 188 -33.69 -3.22 2.97
N GLY A 189 -33.96 -1.92 3.05
CA GLY A 189 -35.01 -1.24 2.28
C GLY A 189 -34.58 0.06 1.58
N GLY A 190 -33.33 0.49 1.72
CA GLY A 190 -32.82 1.67 1.03
C GLY A 190 -32.44 1.37 -0.41
N VAL A 191 -32.88 2.18 -1.38
CA VAL A 191 -32.36 2.15 -2.75
C VAL A 191 -30.85 2.37 -2.67
N GLN A 192 -30.05 1.35 -3.01
CA GLN A 192 -28.60 1.50 -3.14
C GLN A 192 -28.31 2.54 -4.22
N ARG A 193 -27.90 3.74 -3.81
CA ARG A 193 -27.47 4.78 -4.73
C ARG A 193 -25.98 4.63 -4.94
N VAL A 194 -25.61 4.43 -6.20
CA VAL A 194 -24.22 4.61 -6.66
C VAL A 194 -23.81 6.03 -6.29
N THR A 195 -22.71 6.16 -5.56
CA THR A 195 -22.07 7.45 -5.29
C THR A 195 -20.74 7.48 -6.01
N ARG A 196 -20.46 8.58 -6.72
CA ARG A 196 -19.11 8.83 -7.22
C ARG A 196 -18.19 9.16 -6.06
N MET A 197 -17.05 8.51 -6.03
CA MET A 197 -16.06 8.63 -4.97
C MET A 197 -14.67 8.71 -5.62
N HIS A 198 -13.80 9.56 -5.05
CA HIS A 198 -12.44 9.69 -5.55
C HIS A 198 -11.72 8.33 -5.41
N PRO A 199 -10.91 7.89 -6.40
CA PRO A 199 -10.36 6.53 -6.40
C PRO A 199 -9.46 6.23 -5.18
N VAL A 200 -8.79 7.23 -4.61
CA VAL A 200 -8.00 7.05 -3.35
C VAL A 200 -8.89 6.84 -2.12
N GLU A 201 -10.10 7.41 -2.09
CA GLU A 201 -11.07 7.11 -1.04
C GLU A 201 -11.56 5.67 -1.16
N VAL A 202 -11.85 5.20 -2.39
CA VAL A 202 -12.21 3.80 -2.66
C VAL A 202 -11.09 2.84 -2.25
N LEU A 203 -9.84 3.16 -2.60
CA LEU A 203 -8.66 2.41 -2.17
C LEU A 203 -8.61 2.30 -0.64
N ALA A 204 -8.81 3.41 0.08
CA ALA A 204 -8.83 3.40 1.54
C ALA A 204 -9.94 2.50 2.09
N MET A 205 -11.14 2.54 1.50
CA MET A 205 -12.24 1.65 1.87
C MET A 205 -11.87 0.17 1.65
N HIS A 206 -11.31 -0.18 0.49
CA HIS A 206 -10.97 -1.58 0.20
C HIS A 206 -9.84 -2.10 1.08
N LEU A 207 -8.78 -1.30 1.30
CA LEU A 207 -7.68 -1.70 2.17
C LEU A 207 -8.12 -1.88 3.62
N ALA A 208 -9.14 -1.14 4.08
CA ALA A 208 -9.74 -1.34 5.40
C ALA A 208 -10.36 -2.74 5.60
N ALA A 209 -10.73 -3.42 4.51
CA ALA A 209 -11.34 -4.75 4.51
C ALA A 209 -10.36 -5.88 4.81
N VAL A 210 -9.07 -5.67 4.51
CA VAL A 210 -8.03 -6.70 4.62
C VAL A 210 -6.97 -6.39 5.68
N THR A 211 -7.04 -5.21 6.29
CA THR A 211 -6.11 -4.74 7.32
C THR A 211 -6.66 -5.01 8.71
N VAL A 212 -5.83 -5.56 9.59
CA VAL A 212 -6.20 -5.77 11.00
C VAL A 212 -6.47 -4.42 11.68
N MET A 213 -7.37 -4.40 12.67
CA MET A 213 -7.59 -3.19 13.49
C MET A 213 -6.29 -2.77 14.18
N GLY A 214 -5.96 -1.48 14.15
CA GLY A 214 -4.66 -0.96 14.61
C GLY A 214 -3.51 -1.19 13.62
N GLY A 215 -3.75 -1.86 12.49
CA GLY A 215 -2.81 -1.95 11.38
C GLY A 215 -2.42 -0.59 10.82
N ARG A 216 -1.30 -0.52 10.11
CA ARG A 216 -0.75 0.74 9.59
C ARG A 216 -0.63 0.72 8.08
N TRP A 217 -1.03 1.81 7.44
CA TRP A 217 -0.75 2.05 6.02
C TRP A 217 0.32 3.14 5.92
N ILE A 218 1.50 2.73 5.46
CA ILE A 218 2.70 3.55 5.32
C ILE A 218 2.81 3.94 3.86
N VAL A 219 2.69 5.23 3.57
CA VAL A 219 2.59 5.76 2.21
C VAL A 219 3.71 6.73 1.94
N ILE A 220 4.45 6.51 0.86
CA ILE A 220 5.39 7.49 0.31
C ILE A 220 4.77 8.03 -0.98
N SER A 221 4.34 9.29 -0.94
CA SER A 221 3.61 9.95 -2.03
C SER A 221 4.35 11.20 -2.51
N TYR A 222 4.17 11.57 -3.79
CA TYR A 222 4.65 12.85 -4.28
C TYR A 222 3.81 14.04 -3.76
N SER A 223 2.55 13.80 -3.37
CA SER A 223 1.56 14.84 -3.09
C SER A 223 1.44 15.14 -1.60
N ALA A 224 1.42 16.44 -1.27
CA ALA A 224 1.14 16.96 0.06
C ALA A 224 -0.35 16.89 0.44
N GLU A 225 -1.23 16.49 -0.47
CA GLU A 225 -2.69 16.48 -0.27
C GLU A 225 -3.31 15.12 -0.62
N ARG A 226 -2.49 14.05 -0.67
CA ARG A 226 -2.94 12.73 -1.14
C ARG A 226 -4.14 12.18 -0.35
N PHE A 227 -4.17 12.48 0.95
CA PHE A 227 -5.20 12.03 1.89
C PHE A 227 -5.98 13.21 2.48
N TRP A 228 -6.29 14.23 1.67
CA TRP A 228 -7.03 15.43 2.08
C TRP A 228 -8.30 15.11 2.89
N PHE A 229 -9.01 14.05 2.51
CA PHE A 229 -10.25 13.59 3.17
C PHE A 229 -10.04 13.04 4.59
N LEU A 230 -8.80 12.86 5.05
CA LEU A 230 -8.47 12.47 6.43
C LEU A 230 -7.90 13.62 7.27
N GLU A 231 -7.49 14.73 6.66
CA GLU A 231 -6.84 15.84 7.37
C GLU A 231 -7.83 16.60 8.28
N ASP A 232 -9.09 16.71 7.85
CA ASP A 232 -10.15 17.43 8.58
C ASP A 232 -10.82 16.59 9.70
N ASN A 233 -10.57 15.27 9.77
CA ASN A 233 -11.28 14.37 10.69
C ASN A 233 -10.83 14.44 12.15
N THR A 234 -9.75 15.17 12.45
CA THR A 234 -9.32 15.42 13.84
C THR A 234 -10.41 16.10 14.69
N LYS A 235 -11.34 16.83 14.06
CA LYS A 235 -12.48 17.48 14.76
C LYS A 235 -13.69 16.58 14.98
N ARG A 236 -13.86 15.49 14.20
CA ARG A 236 -15.09 14.65 14.23
C ARG A 236 -15.04 13.54 15.28
N HIS A 237 -13.87 13.01 15.60
CA HIS A 237 -13.75 11.90 16.58
C HIS A 237 -14.00 12.31 18.03
N THR A 238 -13.75 13.58 18.40
CA THR A 238 -14.12 14.13 19.72
C THR A 238 -15.63 14.15 19.93
N ASP A 239 -16.43 14.30 18.88
CA ASP A 239 -17.89 14.28 18.99
C ASP A 239 -18.45 12.87 19.15
N LEU A 240 -17.79 11.83 18.59
CA LEU A 240 -18.28 10.44 18.66
C LEU A 240 -18.16 9.81 20.05
N LEU A 241 -17.13 10.17 20.84
CA LEU A 241 -17.03 9.74 22.24
C LEU A 241 -17.90 10.59 23.18
N SER A 242 -18.32 11.78 22.74
CA SER A 242 -19.12 12.70 23.54
C SER A 242 -20.63 12.52 23.33
N GLN A 243 -21.06 11.93 22.21
CA GLN A 243 -22.48 11.71 21.93
C GLN A 243 -22.89 10.28 22.28
N GLY A 244 -23.17 10.06 23.57
CA GLY A 244 -23.90 8.90 24.08
C GLY A 244 -25.39 8.85 23.68
N ASN A 245 -25.76 9.37 22.50
CA ASN A 245 -27.13 9.29 21.99
C ASN A 245 -27.25 8.12 21.00
N THR A 246 -27.77 7.00 21.49
CA THR A 246 -28.21 5.84 20.73
C THR A 246 -29.49 6.09 19.89
N GLY A 247 -29.70 7.34 19.45
CA GLY A 247 -30.82 7.74 18.62
C GLY A 247 -30.44 7.77 17.14
N GLN A 248 -30.95 6.80 16.37
CA GLN A 248 -31.15 6.89 14.91
C GLN A 248 -29.98 7.47 14.08
N GLN A 249 -28.89 6.72 13.88
CA GLN A 249 -27.98 6.95 12.73
C GLN A 249 -28.48 6.22 11.47
N SER A 250 -29.78 6.29 11.17
CA SER A 250 -30.32 5.72 9.92
C SER A 250 -29.91 6.65 8.77
N GLY A 251 -29.02 6.15 7.91
CA GLY A 251 -28.60 6.84 6.68
C GLY A 251 -27.24 7.55 6.69
N ARG A 252 -26.38 7.39 7.71
CA ARG A 252 -25.02 7.93 7.64
C ARG A 252 -24.22 7.17 6.56
N LYS A 253 -23.71 7.90 5.55
CA LYS A 253 -22.78 7.35 4.54
C LYS A 253 -21.49 6.95 5.25
N VAL A 254 -21.02 5.73 5.00
CA VAL A 254 -19.72 5.27 5.48
C VAL A 254 -18.63 6.02 4.72
N GLU A 255 -17.67 6.61 5.44
CA GLU A 255 -16.57 7.40 4.88
C GLU A 255 -15.22 6.74 5.21
N PRO A 256 -14.16 6.96 4.42
CA PRO A 256 -12.82 6.46 4.73
C PRO A 256 -12.32 6.83 6.13
N GLY A 257 -12.72 8.00 6.64
CA GLY A 257 -12.40 8.48 7.99
C GLY A 257 -12.96 7.62 9.13
N ASP A 258 -14.00 6.83 8.88
CA ASP A 258 -14.50 5.87 9.86
C ASP A 258 -13.52 4.70 10.05
N TYR A 259 -12.72 4.40 9.02
CA TYR A 259 -11.79 3.25 8.99
C TYR A 259 -10.33 3.62 9.16
N TRP A 260 -9.94 4.85 8.81
CA TRP A 260 -8.56 5.31 8.84
C TRP A 260 -8.43 6.64 9.57
N ARG A 261 -7.40 6.73 10.40
CA ARG A 261 -6.94 7.98 11.01
C ARG A 261 -5.56 8.33 10.49
N LEU A 262 -5.37 9.57 10.06
CA LEU A 262 -4.03 10.09 9.77
C LEU A 262 -3.29 10.26 11.10
N ASP A 263 -2.24 9.46 11.31
CA ASP A 263 -1.44 9.48 12.53
C ASP A 263 -0.22 10.39 12.38
N ARG A 264 0.44 10.32 11.21
CA ARG A 264 1.58 11.18 10.91
C ARG A 264 1.63 11.57 9.43
N LYS A 265 2.09 12.80 9.17
CA LYS A 265 2.36 13.36 7.84
C LYS A 265 3.64 14.18 7.94
N GLU A 266 4.67 13.83 7.18
CA GLU A 266 5.96 14.54 7.21
C GLU A 266 6.60 14.62 5.81
N PRO A 267 7.29 15.72 5.49
CA PRO A 267 8.00 15.85 4.23
C PRO A 267 9.29 15.02 4.24
N ILE A 268 9.58 14.37 3.12
CA ILE A 268 10.83 13.69 2.80
C ILE A 268 11.56 14.54 1.76
N ALA A 269 12.80 14.93 2.02
CA ALA A 269 13.59 15.65 1.03
C ALA A 269 13.78 14.78 -0.23
N ALA A 270 13.40 15.29 -1.40
CA ALA A 270 13.73 14.63 -2.66
C ALA A 270 15.22 14.81 -2.93
N SER A 271 15.94 13.73 -3.24
CA SER A 271 17.33 13.83 -3.68
C SER A 271 17.34 14.51 -5.06
N GLU A 272 18.01 15.65 -5.18
CA GLU A 272 18.11 16.38 -6.44
C GLU A 272 18.94 15.57 -7.44
N ALA A 273 18.28 14.87 -8.36
CA ALA A 273 18.93 14.37 -9.57
C ALA A 273 19.24 15.56 -10.49
N GLY A 274 20.33 16.29 -10.21
CA GLY A 274 20.91 17.23 -11.15
C GLY A 274 21.47 18.49 -10.50
N ASN A 275 22.80 18.47 -10.29
CA ASN A 275 23.63 19.66 -10.48
C ASN A 275 23.34 20.23 -11.88
N THR A 276 22.34 21.11 -12.00
CA THR A 276 22.15 21.85 -13.25
C THR A 276 23.29 22.85 -13.36
N LEU A 277 24.04 22.77 -14.45
CA LEU A 277 25.10 23.68 -14.91
C LEU A 277 24.72 25.18 -14.94
N TYR A 278 23.48 25.54 -14.64
CA TYR A 278 23.01 26.91 -14.54
C TYR A 278 22.89 27.31 -13.08
N GLY A 279 23.98 27.86 -12.55
CA GLY A 279 24.03 28.43 -11.21
C GLY A 279 23.01 29.55 -10.98
N ASN A 280 22.54 29.62 -9.73
CA ASN A 280 21.87 30.76 -9.08
C ASN A 280 20.36 30.97 -9.22
N VAL A 281 19.59 30.08 -9.85
CA VAL A 281 18.13 30.06 -9.59
C VAL A 281 17.89 29.14 -8.40
N ARG A 282 17.59 29.70 -7.21
CA ARG A 282 17.14 28.93 -6.05
C ARG A 282 15.86 28.18 -6.43
N ARG A 283 15.98 26.92 -6.85
CA ARG A 283 14.82 26.06 -7.04
C ARG A 283 14.26 25.74 -5.65
N PRO A 284 12.93 25.83 -5.44
CA PRO A 284 12.33 25.37 -4.19
C PRO A 284 12.71 23.92 -3.93
N GLN A 285 13.06 23.60 -2.68
CA GLN A 285 13.34 22.24 -2.28
C GLN A 285 12.11 21.37 -2.53
N ILE A 286 12.26 20.37 -3.40
CA ILE A 286 11.18 19.44 -3.73
C ILE A 286 11.09 18.42 -2.59
N HIS A 287 9.88 18.20 -2.11
CA HIS A 287 9.60 17.21 -1.08
C HIS A 287 8.66 16.15 -1.62
N HIS A 288 8.92 14.91 -1.24
CA HIS A 288 7.93 13.85 -1.18
C HIS A 288 7.30 13.84 0.21
N TRP A 289 6.29 13.02 0.43
CA TRP A 289 5.51 13.02 1.66
C TRP A 289 5.35 11.61 2.18
N LEU A 290 5.68 11.43 3.45
CA LEU A 290 5.32 10.25 4.20
C LEU A 290 3.97 10.47 4.87
N TYR A 291 3.05 9.54 4.69
CA TYR A 291 1.85 9.40 5.50
C TYR A 291 1.91 8.09 6.26
N VAL A 292 1.52 8.13 7.53
CA VAL A 292 1.25 6.95 8.34
C VAL A 292 -0.20 7.01 8.77
N LEU A 293 -1.02 6.14 8.21
CA LEU A 293 -2.43 6.00 8.55
C LEU A 293 -2.61 4.79 9.46
N VAL A 294 -3.51 4.89 10.43
CA VAL A 294 -3.81 3.79 11.37
C VAL A 294 -5.24 3.33 11.16
N ARG A 295 -5.41 2.02 11.01
CA ARG A 295 -6.71 1.37 10.93
C ARG A 295 -7.44 1.54 12.26
N THR A 296 -8.62 2.15 12.23
CA THR A 296 -9.48 2.33 13.42
C THR A 296 -10.02 0.98 13.92
N MET A 297 -10.66 1.01 15.10
CA MET A 297 -11.32 -0.17 15.68
C MET A 297 -12.72 -0.42 15.11
N VAL A 298 -13.15 0.34 14.10
CA VAL A 298 -14.45 0.15 13.46
C VAL A 298 -14.37 -1.08 12.55
N PRO A 299 -15.16 -2.16 12.77
CA PRO A 299 -15.17 -3.32 11.89
C PRO A 299 -15.54 -2.93 10.47
N PHE A 300 -14.87 -3.51 9.47
CA PHE A 300 -15.25 -3.29 8.09
C PHE A 300 -16.55 -4.03 7.79
N GLN A 301 -17.58 -3.29 7.41
CA GLN A 301 -18.87 -3.85 7.02
C GLN A 301 -18.97 -3.79 5.50
N ALA A 302 -18.46 -4.82 4.81
CA ALA A 302 -18.86 -5.06 3.42
C ALA A 302 -19.66 -6.35 3.35
N ARG A 303 -20.85 -6.26 2.75
CA ARG A 303 -21.47 -7.41 2.11
C ARG A 303 -20.98 -7.45 0.67
N LEU A 304 -20.40 -8.56 0.24
CA LEU A 304 -20.31 -8.86 -1.19
C LEU A 304 -21.74 -8.88 -1.73
N VAL A 305 -22.08 -7.96 -2.63
CA VAL A 305 -23.27 -8.13 -3.45
C VAL A 305 -22.82 -9.08 -4.57
N HIS A 306 -23.26 -10.35 -4.47
CA HIS A 306 -23.07 -11.33 -5.55
C HIS A 306 -23.86 -10.93 -6.79
#